data_AF-A0A7Y1YCH6-F1
#
_entry.id   AF-A0A7Y1YCH6-F1
#
_cell.length_a   1.000
_cell.length_b   1.000
_cell.length_c   1.000
_cell.angle_alpha   90.00
_cell.angle_beta   90.00
_cell.angle_gamma   90.00
#
_symmetry.space_group_name_H-M   'P 1'
#
loop_
_entity.id
_entity.type
_entity.pdbx_description
1 polymer ?
#
loop_
_entity_poly.entity_id
_entity_poly.type
_entity_poly.pdbx_seq_one_letter_code
_entity_poly.pdbx_strand_id
1 'polypeptide(L)'
;MLNNSEIIFLKDEATERRQGLSPGEYLQRSVSQKGLHGAYRSGARIINNLSVVKVQVRTLLFALMLFSFALTDSGCQSESTTTSGQHSTTQELHPSVAPQIKFATLRQKFGDIFHAERVTRHYVFTNEGAGDLVIKNVRASCGCTKPSFPQRPIPPGASDSISVTYNSVGKQGAQRARIFVQTNDPTQPEVELKLTGHVKVKPKVLYDKEQAERKAKQKKG
;
A
#
# COMPACT_ATOMS: atom_id res chain seq x y z
N MET A 1 41.18 45.49 4.02
CA MET A 1 41.58 44.56 2.94
C MET A 1 40.52 43.49 2.85
N LEU A 2 39.69 43.52 1.80
CA LEU A 2 38.58 42.59 1.60
C LEU A 2 39.13 41.27 1.04
N ASN A 3 38.54 40.15 1.45
CA ASN A 3 39.02 38.83 1.04
C ASN A 3 38.57 38.51 -0.41
N ASN A 4 39.32 37.64 -1.10
CA ASN A 4 39.11 37.32 -2.51
C ASN A 4 37.75 36.66 -2.85
N SER A 5 36.96 36.23 -1.88
CA SER A 5 35.62 35.65 -2.10
C SER A 5 34.49 36.69 -2.15
N GLU A 6 34.67 37.88 -1.56
CA GLU A 6 33.68 38.98 -1.67
C GLU A 6 33.78 39.75 -3.00
N ILE A 7 34.98 39.77 -3.61
CA ILE A 7 35.21 40.46 -4.90
C ILE A 7 34.57 39.71 -6.08
N ILE A 8 34.39 38.39 -5.96
CA ILE A 8 33.71 37.57 -6.99
C ILE A 8 32.20 37.81 -6.96
N PHE A 9 31.61 38.06 -5.78
CA PHE A 9 30.16 38.25 -5.64
C PHE A 9 29.67 39.63 -6.11
N LEU A 10 30.49 40.66 -6.02
CA LEU A 10 30.13 42.02 -6.47
C LEU A 10 30.35 42.26 -7.99
N LYS A 11 30.96 41.31 -8.70
CA LYS A 11 31.26 41.46 -10.14
C LYS A 11 30.17 40.89 -11.06
N ASP A 12 29.39 39.91 -10.59
CA ASP A 12 28.29 39.34 -11.37
C ASP A 12 27.00 40.17 -11.27
N GLU A 13 26.72 40.82 -10.14
CA GLU A 13 25.49 41.60 -9.97
C GLU A 13 25.44 42.90 -10.83
N ALA A 14 26.61 43.44 -11.20
CA ALA A 14 26.72 44.66 -12.01
C ALA A 14 26.58 44.39 -13.53
N THR A 15 26.76 43.15 -13.98
CA THR A 15 26.72 42.81 -15.41
C THR A 15 25.30 42.44 -15.88
N GLU A 16 24.42 41.99 -14.97
CA GLU A 16 23.11 41.46 -15.32
C GLU A 16 21.95 42.48 -15.27
N ARG A 17 22.15 43.67 -14.68
CA ARG A 17 21.13 44.75 -14.75
C ARG A 17 20.96 45.38 -16.13
N ARG A 18 21.83 45.08 -17.11
CA ARG A 18 21.70 45.61 -18.49
C ARG A 18 20.78 44.81 -19.42
N GLN A 19 20.26 43.65 -19.00
CA GLN A 19 19.45 42.81 -19.91
C GLN A 19 17.96 42.73 -19.59
N GLY A 20 17.47 43.34 -18.50
CA GLY A 20 16.03 43.52 -18.29
C GLY A 20 15.18 42.23 -18.23
N LEU A 21 15.78 41.07 -17.91
CA LEU A 21 15.06 39.80 -17.80
C LEU A 21 14.46 39.63 -16.39
N SER A 22 13.17 39.24 -16.35
CA SER A 22 12.45 38.98 -15.10
C SER A 22 12.80 37.59 -14.53
N PRO A 23 12.73 37.37 -13.19
CA PRO A 23 13.14 36.12 -12.54
C PRO A 23 12.36 34.83 -12.91
N GLY A 24 11.45 34.87 -13.89
CA GLY A 24 10.56 33.76 -14.27
C GLY A 24 11.01 32.91 -15.48
N GLU A 25 12.03 33.30 -16.24
CA GLU A 25 12.38 32.62 -17.52
C GLU A 25 13.44 31.51 -17.41
N TYR A 26 13.91 31.18 -16.21
CA TYR A 26 15.02 30.25 -16.00
C TYR A 26 14.72 28.76 -16.28
N LEU A 27 13.48 28.36 -16.61
CA LEU A 27 13.09 26.95 -16.74
C LEU A 27 12.71 26.48 -18.15
N GLN A 28 13.08 27.20 -19.21
CA GLN A 28 12.86 26.71 -20.60
C GLN A 28 14.13 26.50 -21.43
N ARG A 29 15.33 26.88 -20.94
CA ARG A 29 16.54 26.83 -21.77
C ARG A 29 17.52 25.68 -21.48
N SER A 30 17.23 24.79 -20.53
CA SER A 30 18.13 23.66 -20.19
C SER A 30 17.72 22.30 -20.80
N VAL A 31 16.67 22.25 -21.62
CA VAL A 31 16.24 21.03 -22.35
C VAL A 31 16.39 21.23 -23.86
N SER A 32 17.59 21.58 -24.29
CA SER A 32 18.00 21.46 -25.70
C SER A 32 19.52 21.57 -25.70
N GLN A 33 20.21 20.66 -26.40
CA GLN A 33 21.67 20.53 -26.45
C GLN A 33 22.34 19.68 -25.36
N LYS A 34 22.04 18.38 -25.33
CA LYS A 34 23.09 17.36 -25.13
C LYS A 34 22.85 16.20 -26.10
N GLY A 35 23.89 15.91 -26.88
CA GLY A 35 23.87 15.16 -28.12
C GLY A 35 23.43 13.71 -27.99
N LEU A 36 22.65 13.30 -28.99
CA LEU A 36 22.42 11.92 -29.41
C LEU A 36 23.57 11.52 -30.34
N HIS A 37 24.57 10.81 -29.81
CA HIS A 37 25.42 9.90 -30.60
C HIS A 37 25.91 8.80 -29.67
N GLY A 38 25.45 7.57 -29.91
CA GLY A 38 25.79 6.40 -29.12
C GLY A 38 25.07 5.16 -29.65
N ALA A 39 25.61 4.62 -30.74
CA ALA A 39 25.13 3.41 -31.38
C ALA A 39 25.37 2.15 -30.51
N TYR A 40 24.39 1.26 -30.58
CA TYR A 40 24.55 -0.19 -30.81
C TYR A 40 25.62 -0.96 -30.01
N ARG A 41 25.18 -1.77 -29.05
CA ARG A 41 25.75 -3.10 -28.82
C ARG A 41 24.70 -4.06 -28.27
N SER A 42 24.25 -4.94 -29.16
CA SER A 42 23.51 -6.16 -28.88
C SER A 42 24.27 -7.02 -27.88
N GLY A 43 23.62 -7.32 -26.76
CA GLY A 43 24.06 -8.31 -25.78
C GLY A 43 22.91 -9.23 -25.47
N ALA A 44 22.78 -10.29 -26.27
CA ALA A 44 21.92 -11.43 -25.96
C ALA A 44 22.32 -11.99 -24.59
N ARG A 45 21.39 -11.96 -23.62
CA ARG A 45 21.57 -12.65 -22.34
C ARG A 45 20.75 -13.92 -22.34
N ILE A 46 21.51 -15.01 -22.30
CA ILE A 46 21.08 -16.38 -22.08
C ILE A 46 20.21 -16.43 -20.82
N ILE A 47 18.98 -16.86 -20.99
CA ILE A 47 18.04 -17.18 -19.92
C ILE A 47 18.54 -18.49 -19.30
N ASN A 48 19.19 -18.41 -18.15
CA ASN A 48 19.51 -19.60 -17.36
C ASN A 48 18.20 -20.22 -16.86
N ASN A 49 17.91 -21.39 -17.42
CA ASN A 49 16.66 -22.12 -17.28
C ASN A 49 16.61 -22.96 -15.98
N LEU A 50 16.71 -22.29 -14.82
CA LEU A 50 16.63 -22.97 -13.51
C LEU A 50 15.21 -22.95 -12.91
N SER A 51 14.30 -22.15 -13.46
CA SER A 51 12.92 -22.00 -12.98
C SER A 51 11.92 -22.95 -13.65
N VAL A 52 12.17 -23.42 -14.88
CA VAL A 52 11.23 -24.29 -15.62
C VAL A 52 11.33 -25.75 -15.17
N VAL A 53 12.52 -26.22 -14.77
CA VAL A 53 12.72 -27.59 -14.26
C VAL A 53 11.99 -27.81 -12.93
N LYS A 54 11.89 -26.77 -12.08
CA LYS A 54 11.16 -26.84 -10.79
C LYS A 54 9.63 -26.83 -10.93
N VAL A 55 9.10 -26.36 -12.07
CA VAL A 55 7.65 -26.37 -12.37
C VAL A 55 7.22 -27.76 -12.85
N GLN A 56 7.98 -28.38 -13.75
CA GLN A 56 7.65 -29.69 -14.35
C GLN A 56 7.55 -30.83 -13.30
N VAL A 57 8.40 -30.83 -12.26
CA VAL A 57 8.39 -31.88 -11.22
C VAL A 57 7.21 -31.74 -10.24
N ARG A 58 6.73 -30.51 -9.99
CA ARG A 58 5.59 -30.27 -9.09
C ARG A 58 4.26 -30.65 -9.71
N THR A 59 4.11 -30.47 -11.02
CA THR A 59 2.89 -30.87 -11.74
C THR A 59 2.77 -32.39 -11.87
N LEU A 60 3.89 -33.11 -12.00
CA LEU A 60 3.91 -34.58 -12.08
C LEU A 60 3.55 -35.29 -10.76
N LEU A 61 3.86 -34.69 -9.60
CA LEU A 61 3.49 -35.26 -8.30
C LEU A 61 2.00 -35.06 -7.93
N PHE A 62 1.35 -34.01 -8.43
CA PHE A 62 -0.08 -33.79 -8.21
C PHE A 62 -0.98 -34.66 -9.12
N ALA A 63 -0.50 -35.06 -10.30
CA ALA A 63 -1.26 -35.91 -11.23
C ALA A 63 -1.35 -37.38 -10.78
N LEU A 64 -0.40 -37.88 -9.99
CA LEU A 64 -0.42 -39.25 -9.44
C LEU A 64 -1.27 -39.41 -8.17
N MET A 65 -1.65 -38.31 -7.50
CA MET A 65 -2.51 -38.32 -6.31
C MET A 65 -4.02 -38.27 -6.65
N LEU A 66 -4.37 -37.99 -7.92
CA LEU A 66 -5.77 -37.93 -8.38
C LEU A 66 -6.27 -39.23 -9.02
N PHE A 67 -5.43 -40.27 -9.11
CA PHE A 67 -5.77 -41.56 -9.75
C PHE A 67 -6.16 -42.67 -8.75
N SER A 68 -6.42 -42.35 -7.48
CA SER A 68 -6.76 -43.35 -6.45
C SER A 68 -8.10 -43.14 -5.76
N PHE A 69 -8.97 -42.24 -6.26
CA PHE A 69 -10.33 -42.05 -5.71
C PHE A 69 -11.42 -42.23 -6.78
N ALA A 70 -11.18 -43.11 -7.74
CA ALA A 70 -12.22 -43.68 -8.57
C ALA A 70 -12.28 -45.18 -8.24
N LEU A 71 -13.26 -45.55 -7.41
CA LEU A 71 -14.04 -46.80 -7.42
C LEU A 71 -14.65 -47.01 -6.03
N THR A 72 -15.93 -46.64 -5.89
CA THR A 72 -17.00 -47.28 -5.08
C THR A 72 -18.20 -46.31 -5.11
N ASP A 73 -19.18 -46.43 -6.02
CA ASP A 73 -20.27 -47.41 -6.20
C ASP A 73 -21.62 -46.80 -5.76
N SER A 74 -22.54 -46.79 -6.73
CA SER A 74 -24.01 -46.75 -6.69
C SER A 74 -24.81 -45.81 -5.77
N GLY A 75 -25.64 -44.99 -6.44
CA GLY A 75 -27.09 -45.01 -6.22
C GLY A 75 -27.67 -43.89 -5.36
N CYS A 76 -28.35 -42.92 -6.00
CA CYS A 76 -29.82 -42.83 -5.98
C CYS A 76 -30.28 -41.61 -6.80
N GLN A 77 -31.15 -41.85 -7.79
CA GLN A 77 -32.03 -40.81 -8.35
C GLN A 77 -33.13 -40.51 -7.34
N SER A 78 -33.49 -39.25 -7.15
CA SER A 78 -34.85 -38.83 -6.80
C SER A 78 -35.04 -37.35 -7.13
N GLU A 79 -35.84 -37.10 -8.16
CA GLU A 79 -36.56 -35.84 -8.34
C GLU A 79 -37.38 -35.54 -7.07
N SER A 80 -37.32 -34.29 -6.60
CA SER A 80 -38.39 -33.73 -5.79
C SER A 80 -38.84 -32.42 -6.41
N THR A 81 -39.99 -32.56 -7.04
CA THR A 81 -41.01 -31.57 -7.38
C THR A 81 -41.12 -30.40 -6.40
N THR A 82 -41.29 -29.21 -6.98
CA THR A 82 -42.00 -28.05 -6.43
C THR A 82 -43.15 -28.44 -5.50
N THR A 83 -43.18 -27.90 -4.28
CA THR A 83 -44.43 -27.66 -3.55
C THR A 83 -44.29 -26.38 -2.73
N SER A 84 -45.01 -25.37 -3.20
CA SER A 84 -45.41 -24.19 -2.43
C SER A 84 -46.20 -24.63 -1.19
N GLY A 85 -45.81 -24.11 -0.03
CA GLY A 85 -46.51 -24.35 1.22
C GLY A 85 -45.99 -23.40 2.29
N GLN A 86 -46.67 -22.27 2.45
CA GLN A 86 -46.54 -21.42 3.63
C GLN A 86 -46.87 -22.25 4.87
N HIS A 87 -45.92 -22.33 5.80
CA HIS A 87 -46.19 -22.67 7.18
C HIS A 87 -45.67 -21.52 8.03
N SER A 88 -46.60 -20.83 8.67
CA SER A 88 -46.33 -19.86 9.73
C SER A 88 -45.57 -20.57 10.85
N THR A 89 -44.36 -20.11 11.14
CA THR A 89 -43.65 -20.43 12.38
C THR A 89 -43.40 -19.14 13.11
N THR A 90 -43.98 -19.05 14.29
CA THR A 90 -43.69 -18.09 15.36
C THR A 90 -42.19 -17.76 15.37
N GLN A 91 -41.85 -16.48 15.22
CA GLN A 91 -40.49 -15.99 15.37
C GLN A 91 -40.05 -16.20 16.83
N GLU A 92 -39.52 -17.39 17.09
CA GLU A 92 -38.65 -17.69 18.21
C GLU A 92 -37.41 -16.81 18.06
N LEU A 93 -37.16 -15.94 19.05
CA LEU A 93 -36.05 -15.01 19.08
C LEU A 93 -34.75 -15.81 19.29
N HIS A 94 -34.30 -16.50 18.23
CA HIS A 94 -32.94 -17.00 18.16
C HIS A 94 -32.01 -15.79 18.32
N PRO A 95 -31.07 -15.80 19.29
CA PRO A 95 -30.03 -14.78 19.32
C PRO A 95 -29.32 -14.85 17.98
N SER A 96 -29.51 -13.81 17.18
CA SER A 96 -28.91 -13.68 15.87
C SER A 96 -27.42 -13.99 16.01
N VAL A 97 -26.95 -15.05 15.36
CA VAL A 97 -25.54 -15.46 15.29
C VAL A 97 -24.78 -14.48 14.37
N ALA A 98 -25.14 -13.20 14.42
CA ALA A 98 -24.55 -12.17 13.59
C ALA A 98 -23.16 -11.81 14.12
N PRO A 99 -22.18 -11.65 13.22
CA PRO A 99 -20.89 -11.06 13.58
C PRO A 99 -21.08 -9.57 13.91
N GLN A 100 -20.27 -9.06 14.83
CA GLN A 100 -20.26 -7.63 15.16
C GLN A 100 -18.82 -7.14 15.27
N ILE A 101 -18.43 -6.18 14.44
CA ILE A 101 -17.09 -5.61 14.48
C ILE A 101 -17.00 -4.43 15.44
N LYS A 102 -16.03 -4.44 16.34
CA LYS A 102 -15.71 -3.32 17.22
C LYS A 102 -14.24 -2.94 17.10
N PHE A 103 -13.97 -1.75 16.58
CA PHE A 103 -12.62 -1.18 16.60
C PHE A 103 -12.30 -0.54 17.95
N ALA A 104 -11.07 -0.75 18.43
CA ALA A 104 -10.55 -0.06 19.62
C ALA A 104 -10.45 1.47 19.39
N THR A 105 -10.12 1.88 18.16
CA THR A 105 -10.19 3.28 17.74
C THR A 105 -10.46 3.36 16.24
N LEU A 106 -11.25 4.34 15.82
CA LEU A 106 -11.46 4.67 14.40
C LEU A 106 -10.50 5.74 13.89
N ARG A 107 -9.71 6.36 14.78
CA ARG A 107 -8.85 7.49 14.45
C ARG A 107 -7.46 7.31 15.02
N GLN A 108 -6.45 7.40 14.17
CA GLN A 108 -5.06 7.40 14.60
C GLN A 108 -4.27 8.55 13.98
N LYS A 109 -3.20 8.93 14.68
CA LYS A 109 -2.24 9.92 14.21
C LYS A 109 -0.91 9.22 13.93
N PHE A 110 -0.27 9.54 12.82
CA PHE A 110 1.13 9.15 12.61
C PHE A 110 2.14 10.18 13.08
N GLY A 111 1.68 11.39 13.43
CA GLY A 111 2.53 12.48 13.92
C GLY A 111 3.20 13.24 12.77
N ASP A 112 4.38 13.78 13.06
CA ASP A 112 5.21 14.48 12.10
C ASP A 112 6.20 13.49 11.47
N ILE A 113 6.22 13.40 10.15
CA ILE A 113 7.18 12.60 9.39
C ILE A 113 7.87 13.47 8.34
N PHE A 114 9.06 13.09 7.90
CA PHE A 114 9.71 13.76 6.77
C PHE A 114 9.24 13.21 5.43
N HIS A 115 9.39 14.02 4.39
CA HIS A 115 9.14 13.60 3.01
C HIS A 115 9.89 12.30 2.66
N ALA A 116 9.21 11.42 1.92
CA ALA A 116 9.67 10.09 1.52
C ALA A 116 9.85 9.06 2.65
N GLU A 117 9.36 9.35 3.86
CA GLU A 117 9.20 8.35 4.92
C GLU A 117 7.92 7.53 4.75
N ARG A 118 7.93 6.32 5.34
CA ARG A 118 6.78 5.44 5.43
C ARG A 118 6.48 5.18 6.90
N VAL A 119 5.20 5.18 7.24
CA VAL A 119 4.74 4.90 8.61
C VAL A 119 3.59 3.91 8.57
N THR A 120 3.64 2.91 9.46
CA THR A 120 2.63 1.87 9.58
C THR A 120 1.88 2.04 10.91
N ARG A 121 0.57 1.86 10.86
CA ARG A 121 -0.35 1.95 11.99
C ARG A 121 -1.30 0.76 11.99
N HIS A 122 -1.65 0.27 13.17
CA HIS A 122 -2.49 -0.91 13.34
C HIS A 122 -3.81 -0.50 13.98
N TYR A 123 -4.91 -0.77 13.28
CA TYR A 123 -6.27 -0.61 13.79
C TYR A 123 -6.73 -1.95 14.34
N VAL A 124 -6.68 -2.10 15.66
CA VAL A 124 -7.13 -3.31 16.35
C VAL A 124 -8.66 -3.31 16.41
N PHE A 125 -9.24 -4.47 16.16
CA PHE A 125 -10.67 -4.71 16.30
C PHE A 125 -10.95 -6.06 16.95
N THR A 126 -12.15 -6.22 17.49
CA THR A 126 -12.68 -7.43 18.11
C THR A 126 -13.99 -7.80 17.44
N ASN A 127 -14.25 -9.10 17.27
CA ASN A 127 -15.58 -9.59 16.95
C ASN A 127 -16.40 -9.75 18.23
N GLU A 128 -17.30 -8.80 18.51
CA GLU A 128 -18.19 -8.83 19.68
C GLU A 128 -19.52 -9.57 19.39
N GLY A 129 -19.66 -10.11 18.17
CA GLY A 129 -20.84 -10.86 17.75
C GLY A 129 -20.77 -12.34 18.11
N ALA A 130 -21.82 -13.05 17.73
CA ALA A 130 -21.94 -14.49 17.96
C ALA A 130 -21.58 -15.34 16.74
N GLY A 131 -21.37 -14.74 15.57
CA GLY A 131 -20.92 -15.42 14.34
C GLY A 131 -19.54 -14.99 13.87
N ASP A 132 -18.97 -15.74 12.92
CA ASP A 132 -17.66 -15.46 12.34
C ASP A 132 -17.65 -14.15 11.53
N LEU A 133 -16.77 -13.24 11.93
CA LEU A 133 -16.57 -11.96 11.27
C LEU A 133 -15.59 -12.12 10.09
N VAL A 134 -16.00 -11.65 8.91
CA VAL A 134 -15.19 -11.66 7.69
C VAL A 134 -15.01 -10.24 7.19
N ILE A 135 -13.74 -9.85 7.01
CA ILE A 135 -13.38 -8.62 6.32
C ILE A 135 -13.38 -8.91 4.82
N LYS A 136 -14.38 -8.37 4.12
CA LYS A 136 -14.58 -8.60 2.67
C LYS A 136 -13.55 -7.85 1.84
N ASN A 137 -13.28 -6.59 2.22
CA ASN A 137 -12.38 -5.72 1.48
C ASN A 137 -11.89 -4.57 2.37
N VAL A 138 -10.70 -4.05 2.07
CA VAL A 138 -10.19 -2.82 2.68
C VAL A 138 -9.56 -1.95 1.61
N ARG A 139 -10.10 -0.74 1.42
CA ARG A 139 -9.64 0.21 0.40
C ARG A 139 -9.30 1.55 1.03
N ALA A 140 -8.27 2.21 0.51
CA ALA A 140 -7.92 3.57 0.89
C ALA A 140 -8.43 4.58 -0.14
N SER A 141 -8.70 5.81 0.30
CA SER A 141 -9.12 6.90 -0.60
C SER A 141 -8.01 7.46 -1.49
N CYS A 142 -6.72 7.18 -1.19
CA CYS A 142 -5.57 7.58 -1.99
C CYS A 142 -4.62 6.38 -2.21
N GLY A 143 -3.92 6.35 -3.34
CA GLY A 143 -2.82 5.39 -3.58
C GLY A 143 -1.60 5.57 -2.66
N CYS A 144 -1.57 6.64 -1.87
CA CYS A 144 -0.54 6.91 -0.87
C CYS A 144 -0.66 6.03 0.38
N THR A 145 -1.77 5.32 0.54
CA THR A 145 -2.06 4.50 1.72
C THR A 145 -2.34 3.07 1.29
N LYS A 146 -1.59 2.12 1.84
CA LYS A 146 -1.73 0.69 1.56
C LYS A 146 -2.23 -0.05 2.81
N PRO A 147 -3.48 -0.57 2.79
CA PRO A 147 -3.97 -1.45 3.84
C PRO A 147 -3.50 -2.90 3.65
N SER A 148 -3.45 -3.65 4.75
CA SER A 148 -3.28 -5.10 4.83
C SER A 148 -4.16 -5.61 5.97
N PHE A 149 -4.89 -6.69 5.74
CA PHE A 149 -5.95 -7.18 6.61
C PHE A 149 -6.03 -8.71 6.57
N PRO A 150 -6.55 -9.36 7.62
CA PRO A 150 -6.71 -10.81 7.65
C PRO A 150 -7.70 -11.27 6.58
N GLN A 151 -7.35 -12.33 5.85
CA GLN A 151 -8.22 -12.97 4.84
C GLN A 151 -9.02 -14.16 5.42
N ARG A 152 -8.84 -14.43 6.71
CA ARG A 152 -9.47 -15.54 7.43
C ARG A 152 -10.66 -15.02 8.24
N PRO A 153 -11.68 -15.84 8.49
CA PRO A 153 -12.73 -15.51 9.44
C PRO A 153 -12.16 -15.29 10.86
N ILE A 154 -12.74 -14.33 11.57
CA ILE A 154 -12.40 -13.96 12.94
C ILE A 154 -13.49 -14.50 13.87
N PRO A 155 -13.22 -15.51 14.71
CA PRO A 155 -14.21 -16.11 15.58
C PRO A 155 -14.83 -15.12 16.58
N PRO A 156 -16.01 -15.43 17.14
CA PRO A 156 -16.60 -14.69 18.26
C PRO A 156 -15.61 -14.46 19.40
N GLY A 157 -15.55 -13.23 19.92
CA GLY A 157 -14.66 -12.81 21.00
C GLY A 157 -13.18 -12.63 20.61
N ALA A 158 -12.77 -13.02 19.40
CA ALA A 158 -11.39 -12.87 18.97
C ALA A 158 -11.08 -11.46 18.45
N SER A 159 -9.83 -11.04 18.63
CA SER A 159 -9.31 -9.77 18.11
C SER A 159 -8.27 -9.98 17.01
N ASP A 160 -8.22 -9.04 16.08
CA ASP A 160 -7.18 -8.95 15.04
C ASP A 160 -6.94 -7.48 14.67
N SER A 161 -6.15 -7.20 13.63
CA SER A 161 -5.81 -5.83 13.24
C SER A 161 -5.75 -5.61 11.73
N ILE A 162 -6.05 -4.37 11.33
CA ILE A 162 -5.80 -3.86 9.97
C ILE A 162 -4.54 -3.00 10.02
N SER A 163 -3.52 -3.41 9.27
CA SER A 163 -2.27 -2.67 9.12
C SER A 163 -2.39 -1.66 7.99
N VAL A 164 -2.15 -0.39 8.28
CA VAL A 164 -2.24 0.71 7.32
C VAL A 164 -0.88 1.37 7.18
N THR A 165 -0.28 1.26 6.00
CA THR A 165 1.01 1.90 5.69
C THR A 165 0.80 3.15 4.85
N TYR A 166 1.22 4.31 5.36
CA TYR A 166 1.19 5.58 4.65
C TYR A 166 2.56 5.87 4.03
N ASN A 167 2.57 6.29 2.76
CA ASN A 167 3.75 6.71 2.01
C ASN A 167 3.70 8.22 1.76
N SER A 168 4.68 8.95 2.30
CA SER A 168 4.75 10.41 2.21
C SER A 168 5.46 10.93 0.96
N VAL A 169 5.89 10.07 0.02
CA VAL A 169 6.48 10.49 -1.25
C VAL A 169 5.51 11.41 -2.00
N GLY A 170 6.01 12.58 -2.40
CA GLY A 170 5.22 13.62 -3.07
C GLY A 170 4.19 14.33 -2.17
N LYS A 171 4.30 14.23 -0.84
CA LYS A 171 3.39 14.86 0.13
C LYS A 171 4.12 15.88 1.01
N GLN A 172 3.36 16.86 1.52
CA GLN A 172 3.81 17.92 2.43
C GLN A 172 2.62 18.52 3.19
N GLY A 173 2.86 19.10 4.37
CA GLY A 173 1.80 19.73 5.18
C GLY A 173 0.89 18.72 5.87
N ALA A 174 -0.30 19.17 6.28
CA ALA A 174 -1.31 18.32 6.93
C ALA A 174 -1.87 17.27 5.96
N GLN A 175 -1.97 16.03 6.43
CA GLN A 175 -2.41 14.88 5.66
C GLN A 175 -3.57 14.18 6.37
N ARG A 176 -4.53 13.70 5.58
CA ARG A 176 -5.71 12.95 6.04
C ARG A 176 -5.96 11.79 5.07
N ALA A 177 -5.74 10.58 5.52
CA ALA A 177 -6.06 9.36 4.79
C ALA A 177 -7.33 8.72 5.38
N ARG A 178 -8.23 8.30 4.49
CA ARG A 178 -9.45 7.56 4.86
C ARG A 178 -9.33 6.13 4.34
N ILE A 179 -9.73 5.18 5.17
CA ILE A 179 -9.69 3.75 4.87
C ILE A 179 -11.09 3.20 5.11
N PHE A 180 -11.66 2.53 4.11
CA PHE A 180 -12.99 1.95 4.16
C PHE A 180 -12.86 0.43 4.30
N VAL A 181 -13.42 -0.11 5.36
CA VAL A 181 -13.37 -1.53 5.73
C VAL A 181 -14.76 -2.11 5.50
N GLN A 182 -14.89 -3.06 4.58
CA GLN A 182 -16.15 -3.73 4.28
C GLN A 182 -16.23 -5.07 4.99
N THR A 183 -17.36 -5.37 5.62
CA THR A 183 -17.53 -6.57 6.46
C THR A 183 -18.84 -7.32 6.18
N ASN A 184 -19.02 -8.47 6.82
CA ASN A 184 -20.28 -9.19 6.90
C ASN A 184 -21.11 -8.86 8.16
N ASP A 185 -20.71 -7.88 8.97
CA ASP A 185 -21.53 -7.35 10.06
C ASP A 185 -22.78 -6.66 9.48
N PRO A 186 -24.00 -7.13 9.81
CA PRO A 186 -25.23 -6.56 9.27
C PRO A 186 -25.50 -5.13 9.76
N THR A 187 -24.95 -4.74 10.90
CA THR A 187 -25.08 -3.40 11.47
C THR A 187 -24.00 -2.44 10.96
N GLN A 188 -22.82 -2.97 10.61
CA GLN A 188 -21.67 -2.20 10.14
C GLN A 188 -21.06 -2.80 8.85
N PRO A 189 -21.80 -2.78 7.72
CA PRO A 189 -21.32 -3.35 6.46
C PRO A 189 -20.11 -2.61 5.89
N GLU A 190 -19.92 -1.33 6.22
CA GLU A 190 -18.72 -0.55 5.93
C GLU A 190 -18.35 0.37 7.11
N VAL A 191 -17.07 0.38 7.51
CA VAL A 191 -16.52 1.22 8.59
C VAL A 191 -15.42 2.13 8.03
N GLU A 192 -15.45 3.43 8.37
CA GLU A 192 -14.43 4.41 7.98
C GLU A 192 -13.38 4.59 9.08
N LEU A 193 -12.12 4.27 8.78
CA LEU A 193 -10.95 4.55 9.62
C LEU A 193 -10.21 5.80 9.12
N LYS A 194 -9.68 6.61 10.05
CA LYS A 194 -9.04 7.90 9.75
C LYS A 194 -7.62 7.96 10.27
N LEU A 195 -6.67 8.10 9.35
CA LEU A 195 -5.26 8.29 9.65
C LEU A 195 -4.84 9.73 9.33
N THR A 196 -4.26 10.43 10.30
CA THR A 196 -3.88 11.85 10.15
C THR A 196 -2.45 12.13 10.59
N GLY A 197 -1.85 13.19 10.08
CA GLY A 197 -0.54 13.65 10.51
C GLY A 197 -0.02 14.79 9.65
N HIS A 198 1.28 15.08 9.77
CA HIS A 198 1.93 16.17 9.06
C HIS A 198 3.20 15.68 8.38
N VAL A 199 3.43 16.11 7.13
CA VAL A 199 4.65 15.80 6.37
C VAL A 199 5.53 17.04 6.29
N LYS A 200 6.72 16.97 6.88
CA LYS A 200 7.73 18.03 6.88
C LYS A 200 8.68 17.86 5.69
N VAL A 201 9.11 18.97 5.12
CA VAL A 201 10.17 18.99 4.11
C VAL A 201 11.49 19.19 4.84
N LYS A 202 12.49 18.35 4.57
CA LYS A 202 13.84 18.56 5.11
C LYS A 202 14.44 19.82 4.46
N PRO A 203 15.06 20.74 5.23
CA PRO A 203 15.81 21.85 4.66
C PRO A 203 16.90 21.33 3.70
N LYS A 204 17.07 21.99 2.55
CA LYS A 204 18.03 21.58 1.50
C LYS A 204 19.46 21.37 2.03
N VAL A 205 19.89 22.22 2.97
CA VAL A 205 21.21 22.15 3.62
C VAL A 205 21.44 20.83 4.35
N LEU A 206 20.41 20.25 4.96
CA LEU A 206 20.51 18.96 5.64
C LEU A 206 20.60 17.81 4.64
N TYR A 207 19.86 17.90 3.53
CA TYR A 207 19.88 16.90 2.46
C TYR A 207 21.27 16.76 1.82
N ASP A 208 21.91 17.88 1.46
CA ASP A 208 23.21 17.86 0.78
C ASP A 208 24.31 17.23 1.66
N LYS A 209 24.25 17.44 2.99
CA LYS A 209 25.16 16.80 3.95
C LYS A 209 24.94 15.30 4.06
N GLU A 210 23.69 14.85 4.24
CA GLU A 210 23.37 13.41 4.32
C GLU A 210 23.82 12.66 3.04
N GLN A 211 23.66 13.28 1.86
CA GLN A 211 24.11 12.67 0.60
C GLN A 211 25.63 12.62 0.47
N ALA A 212 26.34 13.67 0.90
CA ALA A 212 27.80 13.67 0.92
C ALA A 212 28.37 12.56 1.84
N GLU A 213 27.76 12.36 3.01
CA GLU A 213 28.13 11.31 3.95
C GLU A 213 27.86 9.89 3.41
N ARG A 214 26.71 9.66 2.78
CA ARG A 214 26.40 8.35 2.14
C ARG A 214 27.41 8.01 1.04
N LYS A 215 27.76 8.99 0.20
CA LYS A 215 28.79 8.83 -0.86
C LYS A 215 30.18 8.59 -0.27
N ALA A 216 30.53 9.26 0.84
CA ALA A 216 31.81 9.06 1.52
C ALA A 216 31.91 7.65 2.15
N LYS A 217 30.80 7.11 2.69
CA LYS A 217 30.75 5.74 3.21
C LYS A 217 30.85 4.69 2.11
N GLN A 218 30.19 4.89 0.98
CA GLN A 218 30.27 3.97 -0.17
C GLN A 218 31.66 3.89 -0.84
N LYS A 219 32.53 4.90 -0.65
CA LYS A 219 33.90 4.88 -1.17
C LYS A 219 34.91 4.20 -0.24
N LYS A 220 34.51 3.83 0.98
CA LYS A 220 35.40 3.26 2.02
C LYS A 220 35.22 1.75 2.23
N GLY A 221 34.33 1.10 1.49
CA GLY A 221 34.15 -0.35 1.47
C GLY A 221 34.27 -0.87 0.05
#